data_AF-A0A9X2DIS3-F1
#
_entry.id   AF-A0A9X2DIS3-F1
#
_cell.length_a   1.000
_cell.length_b   1.000
_cell.length_c   1.000
_cell.angle_alpha   90.00
_cell.angle_beta   90.00
_cell.angle_gamma   90.00
#
_symmetry.space_group_name_H-M   'P 1'
#
loop_
_entity.id
_entity.type
_entity.pdbx_description
1 polymer ?
#
loop_
_entity_poly.entity_id
_entity_poly.type
_entity_poly.pdbx_seq_one_letter_code
_entity_poly.pdbx_strand_id
1 'polypeptide(L)'
;MTGFVKRSTVVRRFVSDRNGNFGMMTAILLPVTLAVAGLAMDMTQVIQVRSALQDAADSAALSAASALASDETLTDEQAIERARKFMAAQFANTAGSDNATDDETQSSASDELGDETTAVVQRTAGTNGASNVYDVTVSGYYDVPMNAFTRLLGRESMRVSVSSKAESTSETRSAMSMYLALDRSGSMSFVTDTVDTTQTSCVNYTAENWAYKDVKSGQRNYIKPTKPCYVRKIDALKTAAGVLFTTLHDADPDSAGVRVGAVSYNDTTQSPSAIAWGTTSAAAYVSALPSVPTGGTNATGAMKIAYDALTATNATEATAQAAKDNKKFERYILLMTDGEMTGTGSSWNSSIDSQVRGYCAQAKTDGIKIFSVAFMAPDKGKSLLNYCASDTSYYFEPDDMDELVSAFKEIGKKASEMTTRLTN
;
A
#
# COMPACT_ATOMS: atom_id res chain seq x y z
N MET A 1 -33.11 -73.25 -86.02
CA MET A 1 -31.93 -72.36 -85.95
C MET A 1 -32.33 -71.12 -85.18
N THR A 2 -32.04 -71.07 -83.88
CA THR A 2 -30.94 -70.29 -83.24
C THR A 2 -31.29 -68.82 -83.00
N GLY A 3 -31.21 -68.38 -81.73
CA GLY A 3 -31.19 -66.95 -81.38
C GLY A 3 -31.47 -66.62 -79.91
N PHE A 4 -30.74 -67.20 -78.95
CA PHE A 4 -30.80 -66.79 -77.53
C PHE A 4 -30.08 -65.44 -77.35
N VAL A 5 -30.82 -64.40 -76.95
CA VAL A 5 -30.30 -63.04 -76.71
C VAL A 5 -29.62 -62.95 -75.34
N LYS A 6 -28.38 -62.45 -75.34
CA LYS A 6 -27.52 -62.14 -74.17
C LYS A 6 -28.23 -61.19 -73.18
N ARG A 7 -28.39 -61.62 -71.92
CA ARG A 7 -28.85 -60.79 -70.78
C ARG A 7 -27.88 -60.77 -69.58
N SER A 8 -26.58 -61.05 -69.77
CA SER A 8 -25.64 -61.22 -68.64
C SER A 8 -24.68 -60.05 -68.35
N THR A 9 -24.83 -58.88 -68.98
CA THR A 9 -23.78 -57.83 -68.93
C THR A 9 -23.95 -56.80 -67.80
N VAL A 10 -25.16 -56.58 -67.26
CA VAL A 10 -25.41 -55.51 -66.27
C VAL A 10 -24.99 -55.91 -64.85
N VAL A 11 -25.32 -57.13 -64.43
CA VAL A 11 -25.01 -57.64 -63.07
C VAL A 11 -23.50 -57.81 -62.87
N ARG A 12 -22.78 -58.28 -63.90
CA ARG A 12 -21.32 -58.42 -63.84
C ARG A 12 -20.61 -57.07 -63.79
N ARG A 13 -21.20 -56.03 -64.39
CA ARG A 13 -20.69 -54.65 -64.36
C ARG A 13 -20.90 -54.00 -62.99
N PHE A 14 -22.02 -54.27 -62.33
CA PHE A 14 -22.32 -53.83 -60.95
C PHE A 14 -21.39 -54.46 -59.92
N VAL A 15 -21.09 -55.77 -60.04
CA VAL A 15 -20.18 -56.48 -59.13
C VAL A 15 -18.71 -56.06 -59.33
N SER A 16 -18.33 -55.57 -60.51
CA SER A 16 -16.97 -55.04 -60.78
C SER A 16 -16.80 -53.56 -60.45
N ASP A 17 -17.88 -52.85 -60.07
CA ASP A 17 -17.87 -51.40 -59.94
C ASP A 17 -17.24 -50.95 -58.61
N ARG A 18 -15.97 -50.54 -58.65
CA ARG A 18 -15.24 -50.04 -57.46
C ARG A 18 -15.59 -48.59 -57.12
N ASN A 19 -16.42 -47.92 -57.92
CA ASN A 19 -16.90 -46.56 -57.64
C ASN A 19 -17.77 -46.49 -56.37
N GLY A 20 -18.34 -47.60 -55.91
CA GLY A 20 -19.13 -47.68 -54.66
C GLY A 20 -18.28 -47.65 -53.37
N ASN A 21 -16.98 -47.92 -53.43
CA ASN A 21 -16.10 -47.86 -52.26
C ASN A 21 -15.99 -46.42 -51.72
N PHE A 22 -16.06 -45.42 -52.61
CA PHE A 22 -16.12 -44.02 -52.20
C PHE A 22 -17.40 -43.74 -51.40
N GLY A 23 -18.56 -44.19 -51.89
CA GLY A 23 -19.83 -44.02 -51.17
C GLY A 23 -19.84 -44.68 -49.79
N MET A 24 -19.27 -45.88 -49.66
CA MET A 24 -19.19 -46.59 -48.37
C MET A 24 -18.22 -45.91 -47.40
N MET A 25 -17.04 -45.46 -47.87
CA MET A 25 -16.08 -44.73 -47.04
C MET A 25 -16.65 -43.37 -46.61
N THR A 26 -17.31 -42.65 -47.51
CA THR A 26 -17.98 -41.38 -47.18
C THR A 26 -19.13 -41.59 -46.21
N ALA A 27 -19.95 -42.64 -46.36
CA ALA A 27 -21.06 -42.93 -45.45
C ALA A 27 -20.60 -43.23 -44.01
N ILE A 28 -19.42 -43.81 -43.83
CA ILE A 28 -18.84 -44.09 -42.50
C ILE A 28 -18.10 -42.87 -41.94
N LEU A 29 -17.39 -42.12 -42.78
CA LEU A 29 -16.60 -40.96 -42.34
C LEU A 29 -17.45 -39.70 -42.10
N LEU A 30 -18.58 -39.54 -42.80
CA LEU A 30 -19.42 -38.36 -42.68
C LEU A 30 -19.98 -38.17 -41.26
N PRO A 31 -20.55 -39.19 -40.58
CA PRO A 31 -20.98 -39.04 -39.18
C PRO A 31 -19.82 -38.73 -38.23
N VAL A 32 -18.64 -39.33 -38.45
CA VAL A 32 -17.46 -39.14 -37.59
C VAL A 32 -16.90 -37.72 -37.73
N THR A 33 -16.83 -37.19 -38.95
CA THR A 33 -16.34 -35.82 -39.20
C THR A 33 -17.32 -34.76 -38.67
N LEU A 34 -18.63 -34.98 -38.82
CA LEU A 34 -19.65 -34.11 -38.22
C LEU A 34 -19.63 -34.16 -36.70
N ALA A 35 -19.41 -35.33 -36.10
CA ALA A 35 -19.24 -35.47 -34.65
C ALA A 35 -18.03 -34.67 -34.13
N VAL A 36 -16.88 -34.75 -34.81
CA VAL A 36 -15.68 -33.99 -34.43
C VAL A 36 -15.89 -32.48 -34.59
N ALA A 37 -16.55 -32.05 -35.67
CA ALA A 37 -16.89 -30.64 -35.89
C ALA A 37 -17.86 -30.11 -34.82
N GLY A 38 -18.86 -30.92 -34.44
CA GLY A 38 -19.80 -30.60 -33.36
C GLY A 38 -19.09 -30.39 -32.02
N LEU A 39 -18.20 -31.33 -31.64
CA LEU A 39 -17.43 -31.22 -30.41
C LEU A 39 -16.50 -30.00 -30.40
N ALA A 40 -15.90 -29.65 -31.54
CA ALA A 40 -15.02 -28.48 -31.64
C ALA A 40 -15.78 -27.15 -31.43
N MET A 41 -16.99 -27.04 -31.98
CA MET A 41 -17.84 -25.87 -31.77
C MET A 41 -18.30 -25.76 -30.32
N ASP A 42 -18.75 -26.87 -29.72
CA ASP A 42 -19.18 -26.88 -28.32
C ASP A 42 -18.03 -26.57 -27.37
N MET A 43 -16.82 -27.06 -27.64
CA MET A 43 -15.64 -26.74 -26.82
C MET A 43 -15.32 -25.23 -26.85
N THR A 44 -15.50 -24.58 -28.00
CA THR A 44 -15.29 -23.14 -28.12
C THR A 44 -16.30 -22.36 -27.28
N GLN A 45 -17.58 -22.75 -27.35
CA GLN A 45 -18.65 -22.16 -26.53
C GLN A 45 -18.40 -22.40 -25.03
N VAL A 46 -18.02 -23.62 -24.65
CA VAL A 46 -17.69 -23.98 -23.26
C VAL A 46 -16.53 -23.16 -22.73
N ILE A 47 -15.48 -22.92 -23.53
CA ILE A 47 -14.34 -22.08 -23.12
C ILE A 47 -14.75 -20.63 -22.92
N GLN A 48 -15.57 -20.07 -23.81
CA GLN A 48 -16.07 -18.70 -23.69
C GLN A 48 -16.95 -18.53 -22.46
N VAL A 49 -17.91 -19.45 -22.25
CA VAL A 49 -18.79 -19.44 -21.08
C VAL A 49 -17.98 -19.61 -19.80
N ARG A 50 -16.97 -20.48 -19.77
CA ARG A 50 -16.06 -20.63 -18.62
C ARG A 50 -15.34 -19.34 -18.29
N SER A 51 -14.81 -18.62 -19.28
CA SER A 51 -14.12 -17.34 -19.08
C SER A 51 -15.07 -16.31 -18.49
N ALA A 52 -16.25 -16.15 -19.09
CA ALA A 52 -17.26 -15.20 -18.62
C ALA A 52 -17.75 -15.51 -17.20
N LEU A 53 -17.93 -16.80 -16.87
CA LEU A 53 -18.26 -17.22 -15.50
C LEU A 53 -17.14 -16.89 -14.52
N GLN A 54 -15.88 -17.07 -14.91
CA GLN A 54 -14.74 -16.76 -14.05
C GLN A 54 -14.63 -15.26 -13.80
N ASP A 55 -14.76 -14.43 -14.84
CA ASP A 55 -14.71 -12.97 -14.73
C ASP A 55 -15.85 -12.44 -13.83
N ALA A 56 -17.04 -13.03 -13.96
CA ALA A 56 -18.18 -12.73 -13.09
C ALA A 56 -17.93 -13.19 -11.65
N ALA A 57 -17.27 -14.33 -11.44
CA ALA A 57 -16.91 -14.85 -10.12
C ALA A 57 -15.88 -13.98 -9.41
N ASP A 58 -14.83 -13.57 -10.12
CA ASP A 58 -13.78 -12.69 -9.60
C ASP A 58 -14.36 -11.33 -9.19
N SER A 59 -15.22 -10.76 -10.05
CA SER A 59 -15.87 -9.48 -9.75
C SER A 59 -16.87 -9.57 -8.60
N ALA A 60 -17.61 -10.68 -8.48
CA ALA A 60 -18.54 -10.92 -7.39
C ALA A 60 -17.82 -11.17 -6.05
N ALA A 61 -16.74 -11.94 -6.06
CA ALA A 61 -15.91 -12.18 -4.88
C ALA A 61 -15.32 -10.85 -4.38
N LEU A 62 -14.78 -10.02 -5.28
CA LEU A 62 -14.25 -8.70 -4.95
C LEU A 62 -15.32 -7.73 -4.43
N SER A 63 -16.51 -7.72 -5.03
CA SER A 63 -17.62 -6.87 -4.59
C SER A 63 -18.10 -7.23 -3.17
N ALA A 64 -18.20 -8.51 -2.84
CA ALA A 64 -18.57 -8.93 -1.50
C ALA A 64 -17.43 -8.73 -0.50
N ALA A 65 -16.18 -8.98 -0.88
CA ALA A 65 -15.01 -8.74 -0.04
C ALA A 65 -14.87 -7.25 0.31
N SER A 66 -15.01 -6.35 -0.66
CA SER A 66 -15.00 -4.90 -0.42
C SER A 66 -16.18 -4.43 0.44
N ALA A 67 -17.40 -4.94 0.22
CA ALA A 67 -18.56 -4.58 1.03
C ALA A 67 -18.40 -5.01 2.51
N LEU A 68 -17.83 -6.19 2.75
CA LEU A 68 -17.49 -6.67 4.10
C LEU A 68 -16.37 -5.85 4.76
N ALA A 69 -15.49 -5.24 3.96
CA ALA A 69 -14.41 -4.41 4.45
C ALA A 69 -14.86 -3.01 4.87
N SER A 70 -15.82 -2.43 4.16
CA SER A 70 -16.30 -1.05 4.35
C SER A 70 -17.42 -0.90 5.38
N ASP A 71 -18.21 -1.95 5.65
CA ASP A 71 -19.36 -1.89 6.55
C ASP A 71 -19.32 -3.03 7.59
N GLU A 72 -18.95 -2.70 8.83
CA GLU A 72 -18.89 -3.66 9.94
C GLU A 72 -20.28 -4.21 10.36
N THR A 73 -21.38 -3.61 9.89
CA THR A 73 -22.75 -4.05 10.21
C THR A 73 -23.35 -5.01 9.20
N LEU A 74 -22.69 -5.20 8.06
CA LEU A 74 -23.12 -6.15 7.04
C LEU A 74 -22.93 -7.58 7.55
N THR A 75 -24.02 -8.34 7.58
CA THR A 75 -23.94 -9.76 7.97
C THR A 75 -23.38 -10.61 6.82
N ASP A 76 -22.80 -11.76 7.16
CA ASP A 76 -22.23 -12.68 6.18
C ASP A 76 -23.28 -13.09 5.13
N GLU A 77 -24.56 -13.17 5.53
CA GLU A 77 -25.70 -13.45 4.66
C GLU A 77 -25.98 -12.34 3.65
N GLN A 78 -25.87 -11.07 4.05
CA GLN A 78 -26.08 -9.92 3.15
C GLN A 78 -24.95 -9.78 2.13
N ALA A 79 -23.72 -10.12 2.52
CA ALA A 79 -22.58 -10.17 1.62
C ALA A 79 -22.70 -11.30 0.58
N ILE A 80 -23.19 -12.47 1.01
CA ILE A 80 -23.52 -13.59 0.12
C ILE A 80 -24.61 -13.21 -0.89
N GLU A 81 -25.67 -12.53 -0.43
CA GLU A 81 -26.75 -12.06 -1.32
C GLU A 81 -26.23 -11.05 -2.36
N ARG A 82 -25.36 -10.13 -1.95
CA ARG A 82 -24.72 -9.19 -2.89
C ARG A 82 -23.80 -9.88 -3.88
N ALA A 83 -22.98 -10.84 -3.46
CA ALA A 83 -22.14 -11.63 -4.37
C ALA A 83 -22.98 -12.33 -5.43
N ARG A 84 -24.09 -12.97 -5.03
CA ARG A 84 -25.02 -13.65 -5.95
C ARG A 84 -25.63 -12.70 -6.97
N LYS A 85 -26.17 -11.58 -6.52
CA LYS A 85 -26.75 -10.55 -7.40
C LYS A 85 -25.73 -9.99 -8.37
N PHE A 86 -24.49 -9.76 -7.91
CA PHE A 86 -23.43 -9.19 -8.74
C PHE A 86 -22.92 -10.19 -9.79
N MET A 87 -22.76 -11.47 -9.41
CA MET A 87 -22.38 -12.54 -10.33
C MET A 87 -23.44 -12.74 -11.43
N ALA A 88 -24.73 -12.82 -11.05
CA ALA A 88 -25.82 -12.99 -12.01
C ALA A 88 -25.91 -11.81 -12.98
N ALA A 89 -25.77 -10.58 -12.48
CA ALA A 89 -25.78 -9.37 -13.31
C ALA A 89 -24.58 -9.32 -14.28
N GLN A 90 -23.37 -9.65 -13.82
CA GLN A 90 -22.18 -9.64 -14.69
C GLN A 90 -22.19 -10.75 -15.74
N PHE A 91 -22.66 -11.93 -15.37
CA PHE A 91 -22.80 -13.02 -16.31
C PHE A 91 -23.87 -12.72 -17.37
N ALA A 92 -25.01 -12.13 -16.98
CA ALA A 92 -26.05 -11.70 -17.92
C ALA A 92 -25.55 -10.65 -18.92
N ASN A 93 -24.73 -9.69 -18.48
CA ASN A 93 -24.15 -8.67 -19.36
C ASN A 93 -23.13 -9.24 -20.35
N THR A 94 -22.38 -10.28 -19.94
CA THR A 94 -21.32 -10.89 -20.77
C THR A 94 -21.88 -11.97 -21.72
N ALA A 95 -22.85 -12.75 -21.27
CA ALA A 95 -23.51 -13.79 -22.06
C ALA A 95 -24.57 -13.23 -23.03
N GLY A 96 -25.14 -12.05 -22.76
CA GLY A 96 -26.18 -11.40 -23.57
C GLY A 96 -25.70 -10.64 -24.81
N SER A 97 -24.41 -10.73 -25.19
CA SER A 97 -23.83 -9.94 -26.28
C SER A 97 -24.15 -10.47 -27.70
N ASP A 98 -24.77 -11.63 -27.85
CA ASP A 98 -25.19 -12.14 -29.17
C ASP A 98 -26.69 -12.50 -29.16
N ASN A 99 -27.50 -11.56 -29.67
CA ASN A 99 -28.96 -11.65 -29.92
C ASN A 99 -29.91 -11.60 -28.71
N ALA A 100 -30.36 -10.41 -28.32
CA ALA A 100 -31.78 -10.16 -27.99
C ALA A 100 -32.06 -8.65 -27.83
N THR A 101 -33.00 -8.15 -28.62
CA THR A 101 -33.60 -6.81 -28.51
C THR A 101 -34.85 -6.80 -27.63
N ASP A 102 -35.02 -7.73 -26.70
CA ASP A 102 -36.26 -7.85 -25.91
C ASP A 102 -35.99 -7.94 -24.40
N ASP A 103 -36.45 -6.89 -23.70
CA ASP A 103 -36.35 -6.58 -22.26
C ASP A 103 -36.95 -7.64 -21.31
N GLU A 104 -37.62 -8.68 -21.81
CA GLU A 104 -38.36 -9.65 -20.97
C GLU A 104 -37.65 -10.99 -20.78
N THR A 105 -36.54 -11.27 -21.49
CA THR A 105 -35.81 -12.55 -21.36
C THR A 105 -34.64 -12.49 -20.37
N GLN A 106 -34.45 -11.34 -19.72
CA GLN A 106 -33.33 -11.09 -18.80
C GLN A 106 -33.60 -11.63 -17.38
N SER A 107 -34.85 -11.94 -17.03
CA SER A 107 -35.24 -12.35 -15.68
C SER A 107 -35.12 -13.85 -15.41
N SER A 108 -35.19 -14.71 -16.43
CA SER A 108 -35.23 -16.17 -16.21
C SER A 108 -33.83 -16.79 -16.07
N ALA A 109 -32.83 -16.26 -16.78
CA ALA A 109 -31.44 -16.69 -16.61
C ALA A 109 -30.81 -16.13 -15.31
N SER A 110 -31.26 -14.96 -14.84
CA SER A 110 -30.81 -14.35 -13.59
C SER A 110 -31.36 -15.05 -12.35
N ASP A 111 -32.58 -15.60 -12.42
CA ASP A 111 -33.23 -16.29 -11.29
C ASP A 111 -32.71 -17.74 -11.11
N GLU A 112 -32.45 -18.49 -12.20
CA GLU A 112 -31.87 -19.85 -12.09
C GLU A 112 -30.39 -19.84 -11.65
N LEU A 113 -29.60 -18.85 -12.09
CA LEU A 113 -28.22 -18.68 -11.60
C LEU A 113 -28.15 -18.13 -10.16
N GLY A 114 -29.17 -17.37 -9.73
CA GLY A 114 -29.24 -16.78 -8.40
C GLY A 114 -29.44 -17.80 -7.27
N ASP A 115 -30.17 -18.88 -7.54
CA ASP A 115 -30.48 -19.91 -6.52
C ASP A 115 -29.40 -21.02 -6.45
N GLU A 116 -28.70 -21.27 -7.55
CA GLU A 116 -27.69 -22.33 -7.67
C GLU A 116 -26.24 -21.86 -7.41
N THR A 117 -26.02 -20.55 -7.27
CA THR A 117 -24.70 -20.00 -6.91
C THR A 117 -24.43 -20.16 -5.41
N THR A 118 -23.30 -20.81 -5.11
CA THR A 118 -22.84 -21.07 -3.74
C THR A 118 -21.68 -20.14 -3.43
N ALA A 119 -22.00 -19.01 -2.79
CA ALA A 119 -20.99 -18.15 -2.17
C ALA A 119 -20.79 -18.58 -0.72
N VAL A 120 -19.55 -18.83 -0.34
CA VAL A 120 -19.13 -19.17 1.02
C VAL A 120 -18.21 -18.06 1.50
N VAL A 121 -18.60 -17.38 2.57
CA VAL A 121 -17.74 -16.44 3.29
C VAL A 121 -17.10 -17.19 4.44
N GLN A 122 -15.78 -17.31 4.42
CA GLN A 122 -15.03 -17.85 5.54
C GLN A 122 -14.41 -16.69 6.32
N ARG A 123 -14.88 -16.52 7.55
CA ARG A 123 -14.32 -15.54 8.49
C ARG A 123 -13.18 -16.19 9.26
N THR A 124 -11.95 -15.76 9.00
CA THR A 124 -10.81 -16.15 9.82
C THR A 124 -10.54 -15.03 10.83
N ALA A 125 -10.92 -15.26 12.09
CA ALA A 125 -10.54 -14.35 13.17
C ALA A 125 -9.02 -14.37 13.32
N GLY A 126 -8.39 -13.22 13.15
CA GLY A 126 -6.95 -13.09 13.31
C GLY A 126 -6.53 -13.41 14.74
N THR A 127 -5.73 -14.46 14.93
CA THR A 127 -5.15 -14.78 16.24
C THR A 127 -4.26 -13.62 16.70
N ASN A 128 -4.39 -13.19 17.95
CA ASN A 128 -3.68 -12.05 18.55
C ASN A 128 -4.04 -10.66 18.01
N GLY A 129 -5.32 -10.38 17.76
CA GLY A 129 -5.76 -9.02 17.43
C GLY A 129 -5.34 -8.57 16.03
N ALA A 130 -5.04 -9.50 15.10
CA ALA A 130 -5.02 -9.20 13.67
C ALA A 130 -6.45 -8.89 13.18
N SER A 131 -6.57 -8.02 12.17
CA SER A 131 -7.87 -7.63 11.61
C SER A 131 -8.57 -8.88 11.08
N ASN A 132 -9.91 -8.93 11.12
CA ASN A 132 -10.62 -10.07 10.54
C ASN A 132 -10.24 -10.15 9.07
N VAL A 133 -9.65 -11.28 8.68
CA VAL A 133 -9.43 -11.60 7.27
C VAL A 133 -10.73 -12.24 6.80
N TYR A 134 -11.36 -11.60 5.82
CA TYR A 134 -12.55 -12.08 5.16
C TYR A 134 -12.11 -12.79 3.89
N ASP A 135 -12.16 -14.11 3.91
CA ASP A 135 -11.98 -14.94 2.73
C ASP A 135 -13.36 -15.13 2.08
N VAL A 136 -13.62 -14.42 0.99
CA VAL A 136 -14.86 -14.61 0.22
C VAL A 136 -14.58 -15.56 -0.92
N THR A 137 -15.16 -16.76 -0.87
CA THR A 137 -15.09 -17.73 -1.96
C THR A 137 -16.42 -17.78 -2.67
N VAL A 138 -16.44 -17.40 -3.95
CA VAL A 138 -17.64 -17.48 -4.78
C VAL A 138 -17.48 -18.63 -5.76
N SER A 139 -18.38 -19.60 -5.70
CA SER A 139 -18.43 -20.73 -6.63
C SER A 139 -19.75 -20.75 -7.38
N GLY A 140 -19.66 -20.97 -8.69
CA GLY A 140 -20.82 -21.04 -9.59
C GLY A 140 -20.69 -22.20 -10.55
N TYR A 141 -21.82 -22.71 -11.02
CA TYR A 141 -21.87 -23.65 -12.12
C TYR A 141 -22.92 -23.22 -13.14
N TYR A 142 -22.68 -23.57 -14.40
CA TYR A 142 -23.61 -23.35 -15.49
C TYR A 142 -23.56 -24.55 -16.45
N ASP A 143 -24.73 -25.04 -16.83
CA ASP A 143 -24.86 -26.17 -17.75
C ASP A 143 -24.98 -25.63 -19.19
N VAL A 144 -23.91 -25.76 -19.98
CA VAL A 144 -23.88 -25.30 -21.37
C VAL A 144 -24.66 -26.29 -22.24
N PRO A 145 -25.69 -25.86 -22.99
CA PRO A 145 -26.39 -26.72 -23.93
C PRO A 145 -25.49 -27.07 -25.12
N MET A 146 -25.40 -28.35 -25.47
CA MET A 146 -24.58 -28.81 -26.61
C MET A 146 -25.32 -28.64 -27.94
N ASN A 147 -24.58 -28.47 -29.03
CA ASN A 147 -25.17 -28.38 -30.36
C ASN A 147 -25.83 -29.70 -30.82
N ALA A 148 -26.65 -29.61 -31.87
CA ALA A 148 -27.43 -30.74 -32.38
C ALA A 148 -26.58 -31.96 -32.79
N PHE A 149 -25.33 -31.74 -33.24
CA PHE A 149 -24.43 -32.81 -33.66
C PHE A 149 -23.85 -33.57 -32.47
N THR A 150 -23.57 -32.88 -31.36
CA THR A 150 -23.09 -33.50 -30.11
C THR A 150 -24.22 -34.13 -29.32
N ARG A 151 -25.44 -33.57 -29.38
CA ARG A 151 -26.65 -34.20 -28.82
C ARG A 151 -26.98 -35.53 -29.47
N LEU A 152 -26.70 -35.69 -30.76
CA LEU A 152 -26.82 -36.98 -31.46
C LEU A 152 -25.90 -38.06 -30.88
N LEU A 153 -24.82 -37.67 -30.19
CA LEU A 153 -23.89 -38.56 -29.49
C LEU A 153 -24.30 -38.84 -28.02
N GLY A 154 -25.48 -38.38 -27.59
CA GLY A 154 -26.03 -38.64 -26.26
C GLY A 154 -25.52 -37.70 -25.15
N ARG A 155 -24.91 -36.57 -25.51
CA ARG A 155 -24.48 -35.52 -24.56
C ARG A 155 -25.38 -34.30 -24.73
N GLU A 156 -26.31 -34.10 -23.79
CA GLU A 156 -27.28 -33.00 -23.87
C GLU A 156 -26.73 -31.68 -23.30
N SER A 157 -25.92 -31.75 -22.25
CA SER A 157 -25.28 -30.60 -21.62
C SER A 157 -23.89 -30.94 -21.07
N MET A 158 -23.07 -29.90 -20.88
CA MET A 158 -21.78 -29.98 -20.19
C MET A 158 -21.74 -28.96 -19.05
N ARG A 159 -21.53 -29.45 -17.83
CA ARG A 159 -21.39 -28.61 -16.64
C ARG A 159 -20.03 -27.94 -16.60
N VAL A 160 -20.02 -26.62 -16.50
CA VAL A 160 -18.84 -25.81 -16.25
C VAL A 160 -18.92 -25.25 -14.85
N SER A 161 -17.87 -25.44 -14.05
CA SER A 161 -17.76 -24.85 -12.72
C SER A 161 -16.58 -23.87 -12.65
N VAL A 162 -16.77 -22.81 -11.88
CA VAL A 162 -15.76 -21.81 -11.56
C VAL A 162 -15.70 -21.58 -10.06
N SER A 163 -14.52 -21.22 -9.57
CA SER A 163 -14.32 -20.83 -8.18
C SER A 163 -13.37 -19.65 -8.16
N SER A 164 -13.75 -18.62 -7.42
CA SER A 164 -12.94 -17.44 -7.19
C SER A 164 -12.82 -17.16 -5.71
N LYS A 165 -11.65 -16.70 -5.28
CA LYS A 165 -11.34 -16.34 -3.90
C LYS A 165 -10.86 -14.88 -3.88
N ALA A 166 -11.52 -14.05 -3.09
CA ALA A 166 -11.09 -12.69 -2.79
C ALA A 166 -10.85 -12.54 -1.29
N GLU A 167 -9.78 -11.85 -0.93
CA GLU A 167 -9.41 -11.58 0.46
C GLU A 167 -9.60 -10.10 0.76
N SER A 168 -10.34 -9.76 1.81
CA SER A 168 -10.39 -8.39 2.33
C SER A 168 -10.13 -8.34 3.82
N THR A 169 -9.66 -7.19 4.28
CA THR A 169 -9.49 -6.90 5.70
C THR A 169 -10.40 -5.73 6.04
N SER A 170 -11.19 -5.81 7.12
CA SER A 170 -12.00 -4.66 7.54
C SER A 170 -11.08 -3.46 7.74
N GLU A 171 -11.43 -2.36 7.07
CA GLU A 171 -10.65 -1.13 7.09
C GLU A 171 -10.40 -0.72 8.53
N THR A 172 -9.20 -0.99 9.02
CA THR A 172 -8.69 -0.23 10.14
C THR A 172 -8.19 1.02 9.46
N ARG A 173 -8.92 2.14 9.57
CA ARG A 173 -8.34 3.48 9.30
C ARG A 173 -6.95 3.45 9.89
N SER A 174 -5.90 3.45 9.07
CA SER A 174 -4.56 3.20 9.60
C SER A 174 -4.03 4.50 10.17
N ALA A 175 -4.53 4.83 11.35
CA ALA A 175 -4.08 5.98 12.08
C ALA A 175 -2.61 5.84 12.46
N MET A 176 -1.97 6.97 12.73
CA MET A 176 -0.60 7.01 13.16
C MET A 176 -0.37 8.09 14.21
N SER A 177 0.60 7.83 15.07
CA SER A 177 1.08 8.75 16.08
C SER A 177 2.58 8.93 15.89
N MET A 178 3.02 10.14 15.54
CA MET A 178 4.42 10.44 15.24
C MET A 178 4.97 11.47 16.23
N TYR A 179 6.20 11.27 16.68
CA TYR A 179 6.89 12.20 17.55
C TYR A 179 8.26 12.54 17.00
N LEU A 180 8.51 13.82 16.72
CA LEU A 180 9.76 14.30 16.17
C LEU A 180 10.72 14.66 17.31
N ALA A 181 11.94 14.11 17.29
CA ALA A 181 13.06 14.47 18.14
C ALA A 181 14.13 15.14 17.27
N LEU A 182 14.17 16.47 17.31
CA LEU A 182 14.96 17.27 16.37
C LEU A 182 16.15 17.96 17.02
N ASP A 183 17.32 17.81 16.43
CA ASP A 183 18.51 18.52 16.87
C ASP A 183 18.42 20.02 16.58
N ARG A 184 18.76 20.82 17.59
CA ARG A 184 18.97 22.26 17.54
C ARG A 184 20.25 22.65 18.30
N SER A 185 21.29 21.84 18.18
CA SER A 185 22.64 22.10 18.66
C SER A 185 23.30 23.26 17.89
N GLY A 186 24.45 23.71 18.36
CA GLY A 186 25.20 24.78 17.72
C GLY A 186 25.62 24.49 16.27
N SER A 187 25.91 23.23 15.94
CA SER A 187 26.29 22.82 14.57
C SER A 187 25.15 23.00 13.57
N MET A 188 23.89 22.96 14.03
CA MET A 188 22.73 23.26 13.19
C MET A 188 22.68 24.73 12.71
N SER A 189 23.49 25.62 13.29
CA SER A 189 23.66 26.99 12.76
C SER A 189 24.62 27.07 11.57
N PHE A 190 25.35 25.99 11.27
CA PHE A 190 26.36 26.01 10.22
C PHE A 190 25.70 26.02 8.85
N VAL A 191 26.44 26.58 7.89
CA VAL A 191 26.01 26.67 6.50
C VAL A 191 25.97 25.30 5.83
N THR A 192 25.01 25.14 4.92
CA THR A 192 25.02 24.10 3.89
C THR A 192 25.76 24.62 2.65
N ASP A 193 25.80 23.82 1.59
CA ASP A 193 26.27 24.21 0.27
C ASP A 193 25.24 25.00 -0.57
N THR A 194 24.00 25.07 -0.08
CA THR A 194 22.87 25.70 -0.77
C THR A 194 22.88 27.21 -0.58
N VAL A 195 22.82 27.96 -1.68
CA VAL A 195 22.78 29.44 -1.64
C VAL A 195 21.36 29.93 -1.34
N ASP A 196 21.21 30.75 -0.30
CA ASP A 196 19.99 31.47 -0.01
C ASP A 196 19.88 32.69 -0.95
N THR A 197 19.06 32.58 -1.99
CA THR A 197 18.84 33.66 -2.96
C THR A 197 17.94 34.78 -2.42
N THR A 198 17.26 34.56 -1.29
CA THR A 198 16.40 35.58 -0.66
C THR A 198 17.22 36.63 0.09
N GLN A 199 18.46 36.30 0.47
CA GLN A 199 19.36 37.19 1.19
C GLN A 199 20.60 37.53 0.38
N THR A 200 20.91 38.83 0.27
CA THR A 200 22.11 39.26 -0.46
C THR A 200 23.41 38.97 0.29
N SER A 201 23.38 38.94 1.63
CA SER A 201 24.54 38.65 2.49
C SER A 201 24.09 38.21 3.88
N CYS A 202 24.81 37.26 4.49
CA CYS A 202 24.58 36.85 5.87
C CYS A 202 25.90 36.39 6.53
N VAL A 203 25.84 36.10 7.84
CA VAL A 203 26.97 35.52 8.56
C VAL A 203 27.01 34.02 8.30
N ASN A 204 28.01 33.57 7.56
CA ASN A 204 28.22 32.16 7.26
C ASN A 204 28.97 31.49 8.42
N TYR A 205 28.23 30.87 9.34
CA TYR A 205 28.80 30.16 10.47
C TYR A 205 29.40 28.82 10.05
N THR A 206 30.60 28.53 10.53
CA THR A 206 31.32 27.28 10.34
C THR A 206 31.94 26.84 11.66
N ALA A 207 32.37 25.58 11.75
CA ALA A 207 33.07 25.08 12.95
C ALA A 207 34.29 25.93 13.33
N GLU A 208 35.00 26.50 12.35
CA GLU A 208 36.22 27.29 12.54
C GLU A 208 35.95 28.67 13.16
N ASN A 209 34.82 29.28 12.82
CA ASN A 209 34.50 30.64 13.28
C ASN A 209 33.47 30.67 14.43
N TRP A 210 32.87 29.52 14.77
CA TRP A 210 31.77 29.42 15.75
C TRP A 210 32.11 29.97 17.13
N ALA A 211 33.39 29.86 17.54
CA ALA A 211 33.88 30.43 18.80
C ALA A 211 33.66 31.94 18.92
N TYR A 212 33.48 32.65 17.79
CA TYR A 212 33.32 34.10 17.72
C TYR A 212 31.89 34.55 17.38
N LYS A 213 30.90 33.65 17.42
CA LYS A 213 29.52 33.94 17.00
C LYS A 213 28.85 35.12 17.71
N ASP A 214 29.23 35.38 18.96
CA ASP A 214 28.66 36.43 19.81
C ASP A 214 29.47 37.74 19.81
N VAL A 215 30.57 37.78 19.05
CA VAL A 215 31.43 38.97 18.95
C VAL A 215 30.70 40.07 18.18
N LYS A 216 30.63 41.28 18.76
CA LYS A 216 29.90 42.40 18.16
C LYS A 216 30.74 43.14 17.12
N SER A 217 30.04 43.81 16.19
CA SER A 217 30.69 44.66 15.18
C SER A 217 31.62 45.69 15.84
N GLY A 218 32.83 45.85 15.29
CA GLY A 218 33.88 46.71 15.83
C GLY A 218 34.80 46.04 16.85
N GLN A 219 34.53 44.80 17.28
CA GLN A 219 35.42 44.05 18.17
C GLN A 219 36.37 43.13 17.38
N ARG A 220 37.51 42.78 17.99
CA ARG A 220 38.47 41.81 17.43
C ARG A 220 37.77 40.46 17.27
N ASN A 221 37.97 39.82 16.11
CA ASN A 221 37.35 38.56 15.69
C ASN A 221 35.85 38.64 15.34
N TYR A 222 35.31 39.84 15.10
CA TYR A 222 33.96 39.99 14.55
C TYR A 222 33.83 39.29 13.19
N ILE A 223 32.81 38.43 13.07
CA ILE A 223 32.49 37.74 11.82
C ILE A 223 31.65 38.66 10.95
N LYS A 224 32.26 39.18 9.87
CA LYS A 224 31.56 40.04 8.91
C LYS A 224 30.64 39.21 8.02
N PRO A 225 29.41 39.67 7.72
CA PRO A 225 28.57 39.05 6.70
C PRO A 225 29.29 38.95 5.35
N THR A 226 29.14 37.82 4.65
CA THR A 226 29.77 37.56 3.36
C THR A 226 28.73 37.26 2.28
N LYS A 227 29.19 37.24 1.01
CA LYS A 227 28.39 36.87 -0.17
C LYS A 227 29.09 35.73 -0.92
N PRO A 228 28.38 34.68 -1.35
CA PRO A 228 26.94 34.47 -1.20
C PRO A 228 26.52 34.13 0.26
N CYS A 229 25.23 34.31 0.55
CA CYS A 229 24.62 33.81 1.79
C CYS A 229 24.23 32.35 1.59
N TYR A 230 24.61 31.47 2.52
CA TYR A 230 24.23 30.07 2.47
C TYR A 230 23.11 29.77 3.46
N VAL A 231 22.26 28.80 3.10
CA VAL A 231 21.21 28.29 3.98
C VAL A 231 21.86 27.62 5.19
N ARG A 232 21.33 27.84 6.39
CA ARG A 232 21.80 27.14 7.59
C ARG A 232 21.12 25.79 7.71
N LYS A 233 21.79 24.81 8.30
CA LYS A 233 21.23 23.47 8.52
C LYS A 233 19.86 23.49 9.23
N ILE A 234 19.67 24.39 10.21
CA ILE A 234 18.39 24.56 10.92
C ILE A 234 17.27 25.08 10.01
N ASP A 235 17.59 25.93 9.03
CA ASP A 235 16.60 26.45 8.07
C ASP A 235 16.25 25.38 7.01
N ALA A 236 17.23 24.56 6.60
CA ALA A 236 16.99 23.37 5.79
C ALA A 236 16.08 22.37 6.51
N LEU A 237 16.33 22.11 7.81
CA LEU A 237 15.47 21.26 8.64
C LEU A 237 14.03 21.79 8.71
N LYS A 238 13.84 23.09 8.95
CA LYS A 238 12.50 23.70 8.98
C LYS A 238 11.75 23.51 7.66
N THR A 239 12.46 23.66 6.55
CA THR A 239 11.91 23.47 5.20
C THR A 239 11.49 22.02 4.98
N ALA A 240 12.39 21.07 5.29
CA ALA A 240 12.14 19.64 5.17
C ALA A 240 10.98 19.17 6.07
N ALA A 241 10.95 19.63 7.33
CA ALA A 241 9.85 19.37 8.24
C ALA A 241 8.51 19.93 7.72
N GLY A 242 8.51 21.12 7.11
CA GLY A 242 7.34 21.67 6.44
C GLY A 242 6.78 20.76 5.34
N VAL A 243 7.66 20.16 4.54
CA VAL A 243 7.28 19.18 3.51
C VAL A 243 6.70 17.91 4.12
N LEU A 244 7.28 17.39 5.20
CA LEU A 244 6.72 16.27 5.96
C LEU A 244 5.31 16.58 6.47
N PHE A 245 5.12 17.74 7.12
CA PHE A 245 3.82 18.12 7.66
C PHE A 245 2.76 18.33 6.59
N THR A 246 3.14 18.87 5.44
CA THR A 246 2.24 19.01 4.28
C THR A 246 1.87 17.64 3.74
N THR A 247 2.85 16.75 3.55
CA THR A 247 2.61 15.38 3.04
C THR A 247 1.66 14.60 3.96
N LEU A 248 1.86 14.70 5.28
CA LEU A 248 0.98 14.07 6.26
C LEU A 248 -0.43 14.69 6.29
N HIS A 249 -0.53 16.03 6.12
CA HIS A 249 -1.83 16.71 6.05
C HIS A 249 -2.59 16.33 4.78
N ASP A 250 -1.92 16.27 3.64
CA ASP A 250 -2.53 15.88 2.37
C ASP A 250 -3.07 14.45 2.40
N ALA A 251 -2.44 13.57 3.17
CA ALA A 251 -2.90 12.20 3.38
C ALA A 251 -4.06 12.07 4.38
N ASP A 252 -4.20 13.01 5.33
CA ASP A 252 -5.30 13.07 6.29
C ASP A 252 -5.82 14.51 6.47
N PRO A 253 -6.55 15.04 5.47
CA PRO A 253 -7.00 16.43 5.48
C PRO A 253 -7.90 16.77 6.68
N ASP A 254 -8.67 15.78 7.14
CA ASP A 254 -9.60 15.90 8.26
C ASP A 254 -8.91 15.73 9.62
N SER A 255 -7.62 15.40 9.65
CA SER A 255 -6.83 15.13 10.87
C SER A 255 -7.50 14.08 11.77
N ALA A 256 -8.10 13.05 11.16
CA ALA A 256 -8.85 12.00 11.84
C ALA A 256 -7.98 10.80 12.26
N GLY A 257 -6.84 10.59 11.59
CA GLY A 257 -5.93 9.47 11.82
C GLY A 257 -4.51 9.88 12.22
N VAL A 258 -4.08 11.10 11.90
CA VAL A 258 -2.71 11.58 12.12
C VAL A 258 -2.62 12.39 13.41
N ARG A 259 -1.71 11.98 14.28
CA ARG A 259 -1.34 12.73 15.49
C ARG A 259 0.16 12.98 15.52
N VAL A 260 0.57 14.23 15.71
CA VAL A 260 1.98 14.61 15.66
C VAL A 260 2.38 15.45 16.87
N GLY A 261 3.53 15.12 17.46
CA GLY A 261 4.22 15.90 18.48
C GLY A 261 5.66 16.17 18.08
N ALA A 262 6.30 17.15 18.70
CA ALA A 262 7.68 17.50 18.44
C ALA A 262 8.40 17.96 19.71
N VAL A 263 9.66 17.59 19.82
CA VAL A 263 10.60 18.10 20.81
C VAL A 263 11.92 18.36 20.12
N SER A 264 12.60 19.40 20.58
CA SER A 264 13.94 19.73 20.12
C SER A 264 14.96 19.55 21.25
N TYR A 265 16.23 19.42 20.91
CA TYR A 265 17.30 19.28 21.89
C TYR A 265 18.60 19.94 21.43
N ASN A 266 19.38 20.38 22.40
CA ASN A 266 20.81 20.66 22.26
C ASN A 266 21.53 19.84 23.34
N ASP A 267 22.43 20.43 24.14
CA ASP A 267 22.97 19.81 25.36
C ASP A 267 21.90 19.64 26.47
N THR A 268 20.75 20.30 26.30
CA THR A 268 19.56 20.22 27.14
C THR A 268 18.31 19.87 26.30
N THR A 269 17.34 19.21 26.94
CA THR A 269 16.04 18.94 26.32
C THR A 269 15.12 20.14 26.46
N GLN A 270 14.44 20.47 25.36
CA GLN A 270 13.59 21.65 25.29
C GLN A 270 12.16 21.35 25.71
N SER A 271 11.39 22.39 26.00
CA SER A 271 9.96 22.25 26.23
C SER A 271 9.33 21.57 25.00
N PRO A 272 8.64 20.43 25.17
CA PRO A 272 8.02 19.71 24.06
C PRO A 272 6.67 20.31 23.66
N SER A 273 6.24 20.05 22.42
CA SER A 273 4.83 20.15 22.05
C SER A 273 4.11 18.86 22.44
N ALA A 274 2.88 18.97 22.95
CA ALA A 274 2.04 17.79 23.13
C ALA A 274 1.70 17.16 21.77
N ILE A 275 1.46 15.86 21.77
CA ILE A 275 0.94 15.17 20.59
C ILE A 275 -0.52 15.61 20.35
N ALA A 276 -0.78 16.15 19.17
CA ALA A 276 -2.07 16.75 18.81
C ALA A 276 -2.57 16.19 17.47
N TRP A 277 -3.87 16.32 17.22
CA TRP A 277 -4.47 15.96 15.93
C TRP A 277 -3.93 16.85 14.81
N GLY A 278 -3.61 16.23 13.68
CA GLY A 278 -3.01 16.89 12.52
C GLY A 278 -1.56 17.32 12.75
N THR A 279 -1.07 18.18 11.88
CA THR A 279 0.35 18.60 11.86
C THR A 279 0.58 20.03 12.35
N THR A 280 -0.48 20.82 12.51
CA THR A 280 -0.40 22.27 12.81
C THR A 280 0.41 22.60 14.07
N SER A 281 0.20 21.87 15.17
CA SER A 281 0.91 22.11 16.43
C SER A 281 2.41 21.85 16.30
N ALA A 282 2.77 20.71 15.70
CA ALA A 282 4.16 20.35 15.46
C ALA A 282 4.82 21.27 14.43
N ALA A 283 4.10 21.69 13.38
CA ALA A 283 4.57 22.66 12.40
C ALA A 283 4.89 24.02 13.05
N ALA A 284 4.00 24.51 13.91
CA ALA A 284 4.24 25.73 14.68
C ALA A 284 5.49 25.60 15.57
N TYR A 285 5.64 24.47 16.26
CA TYR A 285 6.82 24.19 17.08
C TYR A 285 8.13 24.26 16.27
N VAL A 286 8.20 23.56 15.14
CA VAL A 286 9.42 23.52 14.31
C VAL A 286 9.71 24.88 13.67
N SER A 287 8.69 25.59 13.21
CA SER A 287 8.85 26.94 12.65
C SER A 287 9.42 27.94 13.66
N ALA A 288 9.12 27.75 14.95
CA ALA A 288 9.56 28.59 16.06
C ALA A 288 10.98 28.25 16.57
N LEU A 289 11.66 27.23 16.04
CA LEU A 289 13.05 26.94 16.40
C LEU A 289 13.94 28.17 16.14
N PRO A 290 14.96 28.42 17.00
CA PRO A 290 15.85 29.57 16.81
C PRO A 290 16.56 29.48 15.47
N SER A 291 16.77 30.61 14.80
CA SER A 291 17.50 30.65 13.53
C SER A 291 19.02 30.45 13.70
N VAL A 292 19.54 30.70 14.90
CA VAL A 292 20.94 30.46 15.28
C VAL A 292 20.95 29.66 16.58
N PRO A 293 20.64 28.35 16.53
CA PRO A 293 20.74 27.49 17.71
C PRO A 293 22.15 27.45 18.29
N THR A 294 22.24 27.18 19.59
CA THR A 294 23.51 27.08 20.33
C THR A 294 23.48 25.91 21.29
N GLY A 295 24.65 25.44 21.71
CA GLY A 295 24.80 24.34 22.65
C GLY A 295 25.46 23.12 22.00
N GLY A 296 25.70 22.09 22.80
CA GLY A 296 26.15 20.80 22.30
C GLY A 296 24.98 19.90 21.90
N THR A 297 25.18 18.59 21.90
CA THR A 297 24.19 17.63 21.38
C THR A 297 23.93 16.51 22.38
N ASN A 298 22.68 16.42 22.85
CA ASN A 298 22.20 15.40 23.79
C ASN A 298 20.73 15.04 23.50
N ALA A 299 20.53 14.00 22.69
CA ALA A 299 19.21 13.53 22.30
C ALA A 299 18.49 12.71 23.41
N THR A 300 19.15 12.41 24.54
CA THR A 300 18.64 11.45 25.54
C THR A 300 17.26 11.84 26.06
N GLY A 301 17.06 13.09 26.47
CA GLY A 301 15.75 13.51 27.01
C GLY A 301 14.69 13.68 25.92
N ALA A 302 15.07 14.06 24.70
CA ALA A 302 14.14 14.12 23.56
C ALA A 302 13.63 12.73 23.18
N MET A 303 14.53 11.74 23.10
CA MET A 303 14.17 10.34 22.86
C MET A 303 13.32 9.77 23.98
N LYS A 304 13.61 10.12 25.25
CA LYS A 304 12.76 9.73 26.38
C LYS A 304 11.35 10.29 26.23
N ILE A 305 11.19 11.58 25.93
CA ILE A 305 9.88 12.22 25.74
C ILE A 305 9.12 11.55 24.59
N ALA A 306 9.79 11.33 23.46
CA ALA A 306 9.19 10.68 22.29
C ALA A 306 8.73 9.25 22.62
N TYR A 307 9.56 8.48 23.33
CA TYR A 307 9.22 7.13 23.79
C TYR A 307 8.04 7.14 24.78
N ASP A 308 8.08 7.97 25.82
CA ASP A 308 7.02 8.05 26.83
C ASP A 308 5.68 8.50 26.22
N ALA A 309 5.73 9.37 25.20
CA ALA A 309 4.53 9.82 24.48
C ALA A 309 3.89 8.70 23.64
N LEU A 310 4.69 7.75 23.15
CA LEU A 310 4.25 6.76 22.17
C LEU A 310 4.15 5.32 22.71
N THR A 311 4.83 4.96 23.80
CA THR A 311 4.83 3.59 24.35
C THR A 311 3.41 3.06 24.52
N ALA A 312 3.22 1.76 24.26
CA ALA A 312 1.92 1.11 24.40
C ALA A 312 1.36 1.20 25.84
N THR A 313 2.23 1.42 26.83
CA THR A 313 1.83 1.63 28.23
C THR A 313 1.16 2.99 28.46
N ASN A 314 1.35 3.96 27.57
CA ASN A 314 0.69 5.25 27.64
C ASN A 314 -0.75 5.16 27.09
N ALA A 315 -1.69 4.94 28.01
CA ALA A 315 -3.11 4.84 27.67
C ALA A 315 -3.69 6.14 27.07
N THR A 316 -3.11 7.31 27.34
CA THR A 316 -3.64 8.60 26.83
C THR A 316 -3.68 8.62 25.30
N GLU A 317 -2.64 8.12 24.64
CA GLU A 317 -2.58 8.11 23.19
C GLU A 317 -3.53 7.07 22.60
N ALA A 318 -3.62 5.89 23.21
CA ALA A 318 -4.58 4.87 22.81
C ALA A 318 -6.02 5.34 22.97
N THR A 319 -6.36 6.04 24.07
CA THR A 319 -7.68 6.63 24.30
C THR A 319 -8.00 7.73 23.28
N ALA A 320 -7.02 8.59 22.96
CA ALA A 320 -7.22 9.63 21.95
C ALA A 320 -7.56 9.02 20.58
N GLN A 321 -6.79 8.03 20.13
CA GLN A 321 -7.04 7.34 18.87
C GLN A 321 -8.38 6.60 18.87
N ALA A 322 -8.71 5.89 19.96
CA ALA A 322 -9.99 5.21 20.10
C ALA A 322 -11.20 6.17 20.04
N ALA A 323 -11.07 7.41 20.52
CA ALA A 323 -12.12 8.42 20.45
C ALA A 323 -12.43 8.90 19.01
N LYS A 324 -11.58 8.57 18.03
CA LYS A 324 -11.81 8.78 16.59
C LYS A 324 -12.08 7.48 15.83
N ASP A 325 -12.48 6.43 16.56
CA ASP A 325 -12.72 5.09 16.03
C ASP A 325 -11.49 4.41 15.41
N ASN A 326 -10.29 4.89 15.74
CA ASN A 326 -9.04 4.28 15.28
C ASN A 326 -8.69 3.10 16.19
N LYS A 327 -9.14 1.90 15.79
CA LYS A 327 -8.94 0.65 16.55
C LYS A 327 -7.49 0.17 16.54
N LYS A 328 -6.69 0.58 15.55
CA LYS A 328 -5.25 0.34 15.46
C LYS A 328 -4.56 1.58 14.91
N PHE A 329 -3.33 1.78 15.35
CA PHE A 329 -2.48 2.84 14.85
C PHE A 329 -1.01 2.49 14.99
N GLU A 330 -0.22 3.00 14.06
CA GLU A 330 1.23 2.84 14.04
C GLU A 330 1.89 3.97 14.81
N ARG A 331 3.05 3.68 15.41
CA ARG A 331 3.79 4.64 16.24
C ARG A 331 5.15 4.90 15.62
N TYR A 332 5.47 6.17 15.43
CA TYR A 332 6.70 6.58 14.76
C TYR A 332 7.49 7.60 15.58
N ILE A 333 8.79 7.38 15.73
CA ILE A 333 9.73 8.41 16.16
C ILE A 333 10.50 8.87 14.93
N LEU A 334 10.66 10.18 14.76
CA LEU A 334 11.62 10.73 13.79
C LEU A 334 12.75 11.38 14.57
N LEU A 335 13.92 10.76 14.58
CA LEU A 335 15.13 11.26 15.22
C LEU A 335 16.06 11.87 14.18
N MET A 336 16.48 13.12 14.37
CA MET A 336 17.37 13.79 13.42
C MET A 336 18.48 14.56 14.14
N THR A 337 19.72 14.41 13.68
CA THR A 337 20.90 15.17 14.14
C THR A 337 21.89 15.40 13.02
N ASP A 338 22.67 16.48 13.13
CA ASP A 338 23.81 16.77 12.26
C ASP A 338 25.17 16.48 12.91
N GLY A 339 25.16 15.84 14.08
CA GLY A 339 26.33 15.75 14.95
C GLY A 339 26.41 14.45 15.76
N GLU A 340 27.49 14.36 16.54
CA GLU A 340 27.69 13.28 17.52
C GLU A 340 27.13 13.70 18.88
N MET A 341 26.82 12.75 19.75
CA MET A 341 26.36 13.06 21.11
C MET A 341 27.52 13.61 21.94
N THR A 342 27.58 14.94 22.16
CA THR A 342 28.67 15.61 22.89
C THR A 342 28.30 16.05 24.32
N GLY A 343 27.00 16.11 24.64
CA GLY A 343 26.55 16.75 25.89
C GLY A 343 26.89 18.23 25.90
N THR A 344 27.39 18.74 27.02
CA THR A 344 27.83 20.14 27.14
C THR A 344 29.24 20.40 26.58
N GLY A 345 29.95 19.35 26.17
CA GLY A 345 31.30 19.44 25.60
C GLY A 345 31.32 19.57 24.08
N SER A 346 32.53 19.52 23.52
CA SER A 346 32.81 19.57 22.08
C SER A 346 33.31 18.23 21.51
N SER A 347 33.36 17.18 22.33
CA SER A 347 33.83 15.85 21.94
C SER A 347 32.74 14.82 22.19
N TRP A 348 32.74 13.75 21.38
CA TRP A 348 31.80 12.65 21.55
C TRP A 348 31.85 12.06 22.95
N ASN A 349 30.66 11.81 23.50
CA ASN A 349 30.44 11.25 24.81
C ASN A 349 29.74 9.90 24.69
N SER A 350 30.50 8.83 24.93
CA SER A 350 30.01 7.44 24.82
C SER A 350 28.86 7.11 25.76
N SER A 351 28.78 7.77 26.92
CA SER A 351 27.71 7.55 27.89
C SER A 351 26.38 8.08 27.36
N ILE A 352 26.37 9.29 26.81
CA ILE A 352 25.17 9.90 26.20
C ILE A 352 24.75 9.10 24.95
N ASP A 353 25.72 8.74 24.10
CA ASP A 353 25.48 7.89 22.93
C ASP A 353 24.79 6.57 23.32
N SER A 354 25.30 5.89 24.34
CA SER A 354 24.73 4.65 24.87
C SER A 354 23.32 4.83 25.43
N GLN A 355 23.04 5.95 26.11
CA GLN A 355 21.70 6.26 26.61
C GLN A 355 20.68 6.45 25.47
N VAL A 356 21.06 7.18 24.42
CA VAL A 356 20.20 7.35 23.23
C VAL A 356 19.92 6.00 22.57
N ARG A 357 20.95 5.16 22.38
CA ARG A 357 20.78 3.78 21.88
C ARG A 357 19.84 2.96 22.74
N GLY A 358 19.92 3.11 24.06
CA GLY A 358 19.02 2.45 25.01
C GLY A 358 17.56 2.77 24.74
N TYR A 359 17.21 4.05 24.56
CA TYR A 359 15.85 4.45 24.21
C TYR A 359 15.44 3.98 22.81
N CYS A 360 16.35 3.99 21.83
CA CYS A 360 16.07 3.43 20.51
C CYS A 360 15.75 1.93 20.57
N ALA A 361 16.48 1.17 21.39
CA ALA A 361 16.23 -0.26 21.60
C ALA A 361 14.89 -0.51 22.28
N GLN A 362 14.55 0.28 23.30
CA GLN A 362 13.26 0.20 24.01
C GLN A 362 12.09 0.51 23.07
N ALA A 363 12.17 1.61 22.33
CA ALA A 363 11.14 2.00 21.36
C ALA A 363 10.90 0.90 20.32
N LYS A 364 11.96 0.33 19.73
CA LYS A 364 11.82 -0.79 18.78
C LYS A 364 11.22 -2.04 19.41
N THR A 365 11.57 -2.35 20.66
CA THR A 365 11.00 -3.49 21.39
C THR A 365 9.50 -3.29 21.66
N ASP A 366 9.07 -2.07 21.93
CA ASP A 366 7.67 -1.69 22.13
C ASP A 366 6.87 -1.55 20.80
N GLY A 367 7.48 -1.91 19.67
CA GLY A 367 6.83 -1.83 18.35
C GLY A 367 6.75 -0.42 17.77
N ILE A 368 7.48 0.56 18.33
CA ILE A 368 7.60 1.91 17.78
C ILE A 368 8.65 1.89 16.67
N LYS A 369 8.25 2.34 15.47
CA LYS A 369 9.15 2.47 14.32
C LYS A 369 9.95 3.77 14.42
N ILE A 370 11.23 3.73 14.12
CA ILE A 370 12.12 4.90 14.23
C ILE A 370 12.66 5.23 12.85
N PHE A 371 12.25 6.37 12.32
CA PHE A 371 12.93 7.08 11.25
C PHE A 371 14.13 7.82 11.82
N SER A 372 15.29 7.68 11.21
CA SER A 372 16.49 8.40 11.63
C SER A 372 17.14 9.13 10.45
N VAL A 373 17.51 10.39 10.67
CA VAL A 373 18.05 11.27 9.63
C VAL A 373 19.40 11.85 10.08
N ALA A 374 20.47 11.43 9.40
CA ALA A 374 21.86 11.83 9.65
C ALA A 374 22.26 12.94 8.69
N PHE A 375 21.87 14.18 8.99
CA PHE A 375 22.03 15.29 8.04
C PHE A 375 23.43 15.89 8.11
N MET A 376 24.26 15.66 7.09
CA MET A 376 25.66 16.11 7.08
C MET A 376 26.41 15.77 8.38
N ALA A 377 26.11 14.59 8.94
CA ALA A 377 26.58 14.17 10.26
C ALA A 377 27.96 13.48 10.19
N PRO A 378 28.81 13.56 11.21
CA PRO A 378 30.04 12.78 11.31
C PRO A 378 29.77 11.28 11.62
N ASP A 379 30.80 10.45 11.49
CA ASP A 379 30.70 8.98 11.56
C ASP A 379 30.03 8.44 12.83
N LYS A 380 30.26 9.02 14.02
CA LYS A 380 29.56 8.54 15.22
C LYS A 380 28.08 8.89 15.20
N GLY A 381 27.72 10.06 14.68
CA GLY A 381 26.33 10.47 14.46
C GLY A 381 25.62 9.53 13.47
N LYS A 382 26.25 9.25 12.33
CA LYS A 382 25.77 8.26 11.34
C LYS A 382 25.58 6.88 11.97
N SER A 383 26.58 6.40 12.73
CA SER A 383 26.52 5.11 13.43
C SER A 383 25.38 5.03 14.47
N LEU A 384 25.13 6.11 15.20
CA LEU A 384 24.05 6.18 16.17
C LEU A 384 22.69 6.11 15.49
N LEU A 385 22.49 6.92 14.46
CA LEU A 385 21.23 7.00 13.73
C LEU A 385 20.92 5.74 12.94
N ASN A 386 21.92 5.12 12.31
CA ASN A 386 21.77 3.84 11.64
C ASN A 386 21.32 2.74 12.63
N TYR A 387 21.91 2.70 13.83
CA TYR A 387 21.47 1.78 14.88
C TYR A 387 20.04 2.06 15.37
N CYS A 388 19.66 3.34 15.47
CA CYS A 388 18.34 3.72 15.93
C CYS A 388 17.24 3.38 14.91
N ALA A 389 17.53 3.41 13.61
CA ALA A 389 16.59 3.03 12.57
C ALA A 389 15.97 1.64 12.84
N SER A 390 14.69 1.50 12.51
CA SER A 390 14.00 0.20 12.64
C SER A 390 14.49 -0.82 11.62
N ASP A 391 14.78 -0.38 10.41
CA ASP A 391 15.47 -1.15 9.36
C ASP A 391 16.13 -0.17 8.37
N THR A 392 16.77 -0.70 7.32
CA THR A 392 17.51 0.10 6.33
C THR A 392 16.64 1.12 5.61
N SER A 393 15.35 0.85 5.43
CA SER A 393 14.39 1.78 4.79
C SER A 393 13.89 2.88 5.73
N TYR A 394 14.31 2.89 7.00
CA TYR A 394 14.03 3.96 7.96
C TYR A 394 15.26 4.84 8.25
N TYR A 395 16.40 4.56 7.64
CA TYR A 395 17.63 5.33 7.79
C TYR A 395 17.84 6.24 6.58
N PHE A 396 18.10 7.52 6.83
CA PHE A 396 18.37 8.53 5.82
C PHE A 396 19.65 9.28 6.16
N GLU A 397 20.50 9.50 5.16
CA GLU A 397 21.79 10.18 5.31
C GLU A 397 21.94 11.28 4.25
N PRO A 398 21.15 12.35 4.34
CA PRO A 398 21.24 13.45 3.37
C PRO A 398 22.52 14.25 3.59
N ASP A 399 23.24 14.49 2.50
CA ASP A 399 24.47 15.31 2.50
C ASP A 399 24.20 16.78 2.07
N ASP A 400 22.99 17.06 1.56
CA ASP A 400 22.56 18.41 1.18
C ASP A 400 21.08 18.70 1.52
N MET A 401 20.64 19.94 1.24
CA MET A 401 19.27 20.38 1.53
C MET A 401 18.21 19.67 0.68
N ASP A 402 18.48 19.38 -0.58
CA ASP A 402 17.52 18.77 -1.50
C ASP A 402 17.28 17.29 -1.12
N GLU A 403 18.34 16.59 -0.75
CA GLU A 403 18.27 15.24 -0.18
C GLU A 403 17.53 15.25 1.15
N LEU A 404 17.77 16.23 2.02
CA LEU A 404 17.06 16.35 3.30
C LEU A 404 15.54 16.54 3.09
N VAL A 405 15.16 17.43 2.18
CA VAL A 405 13.75 17.66 1.82
C VAL A 405 13.14 16.39 1.23
N SER A 406 13.88 15.69 0.37
CA SER A 406 13.44 14.42 -0.24
C SER A 406 13.25 13.32 0.81
N ALA A 407 14.17 13.19 1.77
CA ALA A 407 14.07 12.25 2.87
C ALA A 407 12.82 12.51 3.73
N PHE A 408 12.55 13.76 4.11
CA PHE A 408 11.35 14.09 4.88
C PHE A 408 10.04 13.86 4.10
N LYS A 409 10.06 14.08 2.78
CA LYS A 409 8.93 13.74 1.91
C LYS A 409 8.69 12.23 1.86
N GLU A 410 9.74 11.43 1.73
CA GLU A 410 9.65 9.96 1.73
C GLU A 410 9.16 9.43 3.09
N ILE A 411 9.67 9.98 4.20
CA ILE A 411 9.19 9.65 5.55
C ILE A 411 7.69 9.95 5.66
N GLY A 412 7.26 11.12 5.19
CA GLY A 412 5.84 11.50 5.18
C GLY A 412 4.99 10.51 4.41
N LYS A 413 5.41 10.18 3.18
CA LYS A 413 4.73 9.17 2.35
C LYS A 413 4.66 7.82 3.03
N LYS A 414 5.77 7.31 3.55
CA LYS A 414 5.82 5.98 4.18
C LYS A 414 5.02 5.91 5.48
N ALA A 415 4.99 7.00 6.24
CA ALA A 415 4.12 7.12 7.41
C ALA A 415 2.64 7.18 7.02
N SER A 416 2.31 7.81 5.88
CA SER A 416 0.95 7.93 5.38
C SER A 416 0.44 6.75 4.55
N GLU A 417 1.29 6.03 3.82
CA GLU A 417 0.92 4.92 2.90
C GLU A 417 0.27 3.75 3.63
N MET A 418 0.51 3.64 4.93
CA MET A 418 -0.18 2.67 5.76
C MET A 418 -1.69 2.98 5.87
N THR A 419 -2.13 4.24 5.74
CA THR A 419 -3.52 4.71 5.89
C THR A 419 -4.50 4.25 4.78
N THR A 420 -4.00 3.76 3.64
CA THR A 420 -4.80 3.60 2.40
C THR A 420 -4.87 2.19 1.80
N ARG A 421 -4.46 1.13 2.51
CA ARG A 421 -4.22 -0.18 1.86
C ARG A 421 -5.47 -1.09 1.80
N LEU A 422 -6.12 -1.16 0.64
CA LEU A 422 -6.90 -2.32 0.20
C LEU A 422 -6.00 -3.23 -0.65
N THR A 423 -5.89 -4.51 -0.29
CA THR A 423 -5.18 -5.53 -1.11
C THR A 423 -6.20 -6.25 -2.01
N ASN A 424 -5.84 -6.45 -3.29
CA ASN A 424 -6.61 -7.21 -4.29
C ASN A 424 -5.96 -8.58 -4.50
#